data_AF-A0A4P5UIS2-F1
#
_entry.id   AF-A0A4P5UIS2-F1
#
_cell.length_a   1.000
_cell.length_b   1.000
_cell.length_c   1.000
_cell.angle_alpha   90.00
_cell.angle_beta   90.00
_cell.angle_gamma   90.00
#
_symmetry.space_group_name_H-M   'P 1'
#
loop_
_entity.id
_entity.type
_entity.pdbx_description
1 polymer ?
#
loop_
_entity_poly.entity_id
_entity_poly.type
_entity_poly.pdbx_seq_one_letter_code
_entity_poly.pdbx_strand_id
1 'polypeptide(L)'
;MIMRSYALLVPTIFILFTTSVSAQSVDFFEPKNNTTVISPFKVVFMISGMTIAPSGDMTVNTGHHHLLIDTEDIANGIVIPKDDTHKHFGQGQTETEITLLPGKHKLSLQFANGAHQSYGEKLSKTIEITVK
;
A
#
# COMPACT_ATOMS: atom_id res chain seq x y z
N MET A 1 7.75 46.77 60.00
CA MET A 1 8.86 45.90 59.54
C MET A 1 8.34 45.07 58.38
N ILE A 2 8.72 45.42 57.15
CA ILE A 2 8.18 44.84 55.91
C ILE A 2 9.09 43.70 55.49
N MET A 3 8.57 42.48 55.36
CA MET A 3 9.33 41.35 54.80
C MET A 3 8.70 40.94 53.47
N ARG A 4 9.48 41.08 52.40
CA ARG A 4 9.11 40.72 51.02
C ARG A 4 9.50 39.26 50.79
N SER A 5 8.54 38.42 50.40
CA SER A 5 8.80 37.06 49.95
C SER A 5 8.87 37.03 48.42
N TYR A 6 10.01 36.57 47.89
CA TYR A 6 10.20 36.33 46.46
C TYR A 6 9.85 34.88 46.15
N ALA A 7 8.90 34.68 45.22
CA ALA A 7 8.56 33.37 44.69
C ALA A 7 9.57 32.96 43.61
N LEU A 8 10.21 31.80 43.80
CA LEU A 8 11.05 31.15 42.79
C LEU A 8 10.14 30.45 41.78
N LEU A 9 10.25 30.84 40.51
CA LEU A 9 9.51 30.27 39.39
C LEU A 9 10.46 29.35 38.62
N VAL A 10 10.20 28.04 38.64
CA VAL A 10 10.98 27.03 37.90
C VAL A 10 10.31 26.82 36.54
N PRO A 11 10.99 27.07 35.40
CA PRO A 11 10.40 26.86 34.09
C PRO A 11 10.36 25.36 33.78
N THR A 12 9.16 24.83 33.55
CA THR A 12 8.97 23.46 33.05
C THR A 12 9.23 23.44 31.55
N ILE A 13 10.31 22.78 31.12
CA ILE A 13 10.59 22.55 29.70
C ILE A 13 9.71 21.39 29.21
N PHE A 14 8.79 21.69 28.29
CA PHE A 14 8.03 20.69 27.55
C PHE A 14 8.85 20.25 26.32
N ILE A 15 9.32 19.00 26.31
CA ILE A 15 9.91 18.37 25.13
C ILE A 15 8.77 17.73 24.34
N LEU A 16 8.43 18.30 23.17
CA LEU A 16 7.53 17.64 22.22
C LEU A 16 8.29 16.52 21.49
N PHE A 17 7.93 15.27 21.79
CA PHE A 17 8.29 14.14 20.96
C PHE A 17 7.29 14.04 19.80
N THR A 18 7.74 14.35 18.59
CA THR A 18 6.96 14.08 17.38
C THR A 18 7.15 12.62 16.99
N THR A 19 6.11 11.80 17.12
CA THR A 19 6.11 10.45 16.53
C THR A 19 5.95 10.59 15.02
N SER A 20 7.03 10.36 14.26
CA SER A 20 6.96 10.27 12.80
C SER A 20 6.22 8.99 12.42
N VAL A 21 4.92 9.07 12.14
CA VAL A 21 4.20 8.01 11.45
C VAL A 21 4.75 7.93 10.03
N SER A 22 5.37 6.80 9.67
CA SER A 22 5.81 6.59 8.29
C SER A 22 4.61 6.68 7.34
N ALA A 23 4.76 7.37 6.22
CA ALA A 23 3.72 7.45 5.21
C ALA A 23 3.42 6.05 4.66
N GLN A 24 2.13 5.71 4.61
CA GLN A 24 1.65 4.46 4.04
C GLN A 24 1.60 4.58 2.52
N SER A 25 2.13 3.58 1.82
CA SER A 25 2.08 3.53 0.36
C SER A 25 2.23 2.10 -0.16
N VAL A 26 1.66 1.84 -1.33
CA VAL A 26 1.94 0.65 -2.14
C VAL A 26 2.63 1.09 -3.43
N ASP A 27 3.56 0.29 -3.95
CA ASP A 27 4.25 0.63 -5.21
C ASP A 27 4.71 -0.61 -5.97
N PHE A 28 5.07 -0.42 -7.24
CA PHE A 28 5.75 -1.43 -8.05
C PHE A 28 7.26 -1.23 -7.95
N PHE A 29 7.96 -2.26 -7.46
CA PHE A 29 9.40 -2.33 -7.67
C PHE A 29 9.69 -2.57 -9.15
N GLU A 30 8.98 -3.51 -9.78
CA GLU A 30 9.07 -3.86 -11.19
C GLU A 30 7.70 -4.36 -11.70
N PRO A 31 7.28 -4.09 -12.96
CA PRO A 31 7.88 -3.14 -13.89
C PRO A 31 7.64 -1.68 -13.45
N LYS A 32 8.40 -0.74 -14.00
CA LYS A 32 8.16 0.69 -13.79
C LYS A 32 7.09 1.20 -14.75
N ASN A 33 6.44 2.30 -14.37
CA ASN A 33 5.46 2.96 -15.22
C ASN A 33 6.04 3.30 -16.60
N ASN A 34 5.24 3.10 -17.65
CA ASN A 34 5.56 3.26 -19.07
C ASN A 34 6.66 2.32 -19.60
N THR A 35 6.99 1.24 -18.89
CA THR A 35 7.99 0.27 -19.36
C THR A 35 7.41 -0.64 -20.44
N THR A 36 8.26 -1.03 -21.39
CA THR A 36 7.95 -2.10 -22.33
C THR A 36 8.52 -3.43 -21.84
N VAL A 37 7.71 -4.48 -21.81
CA VAL A 37 8.06 -5.82 -21.33
C VAL A 37 7.78 -6.88 -22.40
N ILE A 38 8.34 -8.09 -22.22
CA ILE A 38 8.05 -9.28 -23.05
C ILE A 38 7.26 -10.24 -22.17
N SER A 39 6.23 -10.90 -22.71
CA SER A 39 5.47 -11.89 -21.96
C SER A 39 6.14 -13.27 -21.95
N PRO A 40 6.16 -14.00 -20.82
CA PRO A 40 5.75 -13.57 -19.48
C PRO A 40 6.77 -12.61 -18.83
N PHE A 41 6.31 -11.76 -17.93
CA PHE A 41 7.16 -10.82 -17.21
C PHE A 41 6.92 -10.87 -15.70
N LYS A 42 7.97 -10.59 -14.94
CA LYS A 42 7.91 -10.50 -13.48
C LYS A 42 7.26 -9.19 -13.05
N VAL A 43 6.47 -9.27 -11.99
CA VAL A 43 5.90 -8.11 -11.28
C VAL A 43 6.28 -8.24 -9.81
N VAL A 44 6.82 -7.18 -9.22
CA VAL A 44 7.31 -7.12 -7.85
C VAL A 44 6.65 -5.95 -7.11
N PHE A 45 6.00 -6.26 -6.00
CA PHE A 45 5.18 -5.37 -5.19
C PHE A 45 5.98 -4.84 -3.99
N MET A 46 5.63 -3.62 -3.57
CA MET A 46 6.19 -2.96 -2.39
C MET A 46 5.08 -2.39 -1.54
N ILE A 47 5.28 -2.42 -0.22
CA ILE A 47 4.42 -1.77 0.76
C ILE A 47 5.29 -1.03 1.78
N SER A 48 4.87 0.17 2.18
CA SER A 48 5.49 0.98 3.24
C SER A 48 4.44 1.36 4.27
N GLY A 49 4.84 1.42 5.55
CA GLY A 49 3.96 1.86 6.65
C GLY A 49 2.85 0.88 7.04
N MET A 50 2.81 -0.31 6.41
CA MET A 50 1.87 -1.40 6.68
C MET A 50 2.64 -2.73 6.73
N THR A 51 2.05 -3.75 7.35
CA THR A 51 2.62 -5.10 7.43
C THR A 51 1.87 -6.06 6.51
N ILE A 52 2.58 -6.99 5.88
CA ILE A 52 1.94 -8.03 5.07
C ILE A 52 1.45 -9.14 6.00
N ALA A 53 0.19 -9.56 5.81
CA ALA A 53 -0.45 -10.66 6.52
C ALA A 53 -1.35 -11.46 5.57
N PRO A 54 -1.55 -12.77 5.81
CA PRO A 54 -2.40 -13.59 4.95
C PRO A 54 -3.88 -13.16 5.02
N SER A 55 -4.63 -13.50 3.98
CA SER A 55 -6.09 -13.37 3.95
C SER A 55 -6.70 -14.05 5.17
N GLY A 56 -7.70 -13.41 5.78
CA GLY A 56 -8.31 -13.80 7.05
C GLY A 56 -7.69 -13.15 8.28
N ASP A 57 -6.45 -12.64 8.20
CA ASP A 57 -5.85 -11.87 9.29
C ASP A 57 -6.44 -10.45 9.32
N MET A 58 -7.09 -10.11 10.42
CA MET A 58 -7.76 -8.82 10.63
C MET A 58 -6.97 -7.88 11.53
N THR A 59 -5.69 -8.16 11.76
CA THR A 59 -4.81 -7.29 12.55
C THR A 59 -4.74 -5.89 11.93
N VAL A 60 -4.81 -4.86 12.78
CA VAL A 60 -4.76 -3.46 12.34
C VAL A 60 -3.43 -3.18 11.62
N ASN A 61 -3.48 -2.36 10.56
CA ASN A 61 -2.33 -2.01 9.71
C ASN A 61 -1.68 -3.23 9.02
N THR A 62 -2.48 -4.26 8.73
CA THR A 62 -2.03 -5.43 7.97
C THR A 62 -2.87 -5.69 6.74
N GLY A 63 -2.36 -6.50 5.81
CA GLY A 63 -3.12 -6.86 4.62
C GLY A 63 -2.27 -7.60 3.60
N HIS A 64 -2.78 -7.67 2.37
CA HIS A 64 -2.09 -8.31 1.26
C HIS A 64 -2.37 -7.63 -0.08
N HIS A 65 -1.52 -7.93 -1.06
CA HIS A 65 -1.58 -7.33 -2.38
C HIS A 65 -2.68 -7.93 -3.25
N HIS A 66 -3.17 -7.12 -4.17
CA HIS A 66 -4.01 -7.48 -5.30
C HIS A 66 -3.50 -6.77 -6.54
N LEU A 67 -3.47 -7.47 -7.68
CA LEU A 67 -3.13 -6.87 -8.96
C LEU A 67 -4.37 -6.88 -9.84
N LEU A 68 -4.81 -5.69 -10.22
CA LEU A 68 -5.92 -5.44 -11.11
C LEU A 68 -5.37 -5.16 -12.51
N ILE A 69 -5.94 -5.83 -13.50
CA ILE A 69 -5.46 -5.81 -14.88
C ILE A 69 -6.56 -5.24 -15.75
N ASP A 70 -6.27 -4.10 -16.38
CA ASP A 70 -7.18 -3.39 -17.30
C ASP A 70 -8.56 -3.05 -16.71
N THR A 71 -8.61 -2.82 -15.39
CA THR A 71 -9.81 -2.38 -14.67
C THR A 71 -9.53 -1.12 -13.84
N GLU A 72 -10.58 -0.49 -13.32
CA GLU A 72 -10.46 0.62 -12.37
C GLU A 72 -10.12 0.13 -10.96
N ASP A 73 -9.61 1.06 -10.14
CA ASP A 73 -9.36 0.79 -8.73
C ASP A 73 -10.66 0.59 -7.93
N ILE A 74 -10.55 -0.14 -6.82
CA ILE A 74 -11.68 -0.48 -5.95
C ILE A 74 -11.67 0.47 -4.77
N ALA A 75 -12.83 1.08 -4.50
CA ALA A 75 -12.97 2.06 -3.43
C ALA A 75 -12.70 1.45 -2.04
N ASN A 76 -12.30 2.29 -1.09
CA ASN A 76 -12.01 1.88 0.28
C ASN A 76 -13.20 1.14 0.92
N GLY A 77 -12.93 0.00 1.55
CA GLY A 77 -13.92 -0.84 2.23
C GLY A 77 -14.71 -1.77 1.31
N ILE A 78 -14.55 -1.65 -0.01
CA ILE A 78 -15.21 -2.53 -0.97
C ILE A 78 -14.35 -3.78 -1.21
N VAL A 79 -15.01 -4.93 -1.25
CA VAL A 79 -14.35 -6.22 -1.52
C VAL A 79 -13.84 -6.23 -2.97
N ILE A 80 -12.56 -6.57 -3.14
CA ILE A 80 -11.96 -6.79 -4.44
C ILE A 80 -12.55 -8.08 -5.03
N PRO A 81 -13.17 -8.03 -6.24
CA PRO A 81 -13.72 -9.21 -6.88
C PRO A 81 -12.69 -10.32 -7.06
N LYS A 82 -13.14 -11.57 -7.09
CA LYS A 82 -12.30 -12.72 -7.41
C LYS A 82 -12.68 -13.24 -8.78
N ASP A 83 -11.97 -12.76 -9.80
CA ASP A 83 -12.17 -13.10 -11.20
C ASP A 83 -10.83 -13.10 -11.95
N ASP A 84 -10.88 -13.15 -13.28
CA ASP A 84 -9.68 -13.26 -14.11
C ASP A 84 -8.85 -11.97 -14.17
N THR A 85 -9.45 -10.80 -13.94
CA THR A 85 -8.77 -9.49 -14.00
C THR A 85 -8.27 -9.01 -12.64
N HIS A 86 -8.71 -9.64 -11.55
CA HIS A 86 -8.27 -9.35 -10.19
C HIS A 86 -7.46 -10.54 -9.64
N LYS A 87 -6.13 -10.42 -9.61
CA LYS A 87 -5.24 -11.44 -9.03
C LYS A 87 -5.06 -11.19 -7.53
N HIS A 88 -5.20 -12.23 -6.72
CA HIS A 88 -5.15 -12.17 -5.25
C HIS A 88 -3.84 -12.78 -4.73
N PHE A 89 -3.16 -12.05 -3.83
CA PHE A 89 -1.91 -12.49 -3.20
C PHE A 89 -2.09 -12.69 -1.69
N GLY A 90 -3.16 -13.38 -1.32
CA GLY A 90 -3.61 -13.59 0.06
C GLY A 90 -2.71 -14.47 0.93
N GLN A 91 -1.57 -14.94 0.46
CA GLN A 91 -0.57 -15.62 1.32
C GLN A 91 0.64 -14.71 1.60
N GLY A 92 0.50 -13.43 1.30
CA GLY A 92 1.56 -12.43 1.51
C GLY A 92 2.62 -12.42 0.41
N GLN A 93 2.27 -12.87 -0.79
CA GLN A 93 3.20 -12.81 -1.92
C GLN A 93 3.52 -11.34 -2.26
N THR A 94 4.79 -11.10 -2.57
CA THR A 94 5.33 -9.79 -2.98
C THR A 94 5.78 -9.77 -4.43
N GLU A 95 5.63 -10.88 -5.14
CA GLU A 95 5.96 -10.97 -6.56
C GLU A 95 5.14 -12.06 -7.25
N THR A 96 5.04 -11.94 -8.56
CA THR A 96 4.38 -12.91 -9.42
C THR A 96 4.92 -12.82 -10.85
N GLU A 97 4.53 -13.77 -11.69
CA GLU A 97 4.78 -13.77 -13.12
C GLU A 97 3.45 -13.58 -13.86
N ILE A 98 3.41 -12.61 -14.76
CA ILE A 98 2.20 -12.23 -15.49
C ILE A 98 2.35 -12.54 -16.97
N THR A 99 1.34 -13.17 -17.53
CA THR A 99 1.18 -13.40 -18.96
C THR A 99 0.06 -12.54 -19.50
N LEU A 100 0.35 -11.70 -20.48
CA LEU A 100 -0.61 -10.82 -21.16
C LEU A 100 -0.34 -10.84 -22.66
N LEU A 101 -1.36 -10.53 -23.44
CA LEU A 101 -1.22 -10.40 -24.89
C LEU A 101 -0.38 -9.16 -25.24
N PRO A 102 0.24 -9.11 -26.43
CA PRO A 102 0.89 -7.88 -26.90
C PRO A 102 -0.09 -6.71 -26.97
N GLY A 103 0.32 -5.54 -26.47
CA GLY A 103 -0.56 -4.37 -26.37
C GLY A 103 -0.23 -3.45 -25.19
N LYS A 104 -1.03 -2.39 -25.04
CA LYS A 104 -0.99 -1.52 -23.87
C LYS A 104 -1.86 -2.11 -22.77
N HIS A 105 -1.36 -2.11 -21.54
CA HIS A 105 -2.09 -2.58 -20.37
C HIS A 105 -1.97 -1.60 -19.22
N LYS A 106 -3.05 -1.50 -18.43
CA LYS A 106 -3.09 -0.79 -17.15
C LYS A 106 -2.99 -1.82 -16.03
N LEU A 107 -1.99 -1.68 -15.18
CA LEU A 107 -1.82 -2.51 -14.00
C LEU A 107 -2.00 -1.66 -12.74
N SER A 108 -2.96 -2.04 -11.91
CA SER A 108 -3.25 -1.36 -10.66
C SER A 108 -3.00 -2.28 -9.48
N LEU A 109 -1.99 -1.97 -8.67
CA LEU A 109 -1.67 -2.69 -7.44
C LEU A 109 -2.46 -2.06 -6.29
N GLN A 110 -3.21 -2.87 -5.56
CA GLN A 110 -3.96 -2.44 -4.38
C GLN A 110 -3.61 -3.29 -3.17
N PHE A 111 -3.55 -2.64 -2.01
CA PHE A 111 -3.48 -3.33 -0.73
C PHE A 111 -4.87 -3.44 -0.12
N ALA A 112 -5.17 -4.59 0.50
CA ALA A 112 -6.47 -4.85 1.11
C ALA A 112 -6.33 -5.62 2.41
N ASN A 113 -7.33 -5.53 3.27
CA ASN A 113 -7.35 -6.21 4.58
C ASN A 113 -7.59 -7.73 4.44
N GLY A 114 -7.62 -8.46 5.57
CA GLY A 114 -7.88 -9.90 5.58
C GLY A 114 -9.21 -10.35 4.95
N ALA A 115 -10.19 -9.45 4.82
CA ALA A 115 -11.47 -9.71 4.15
C ALA A 115 -11.46 -9.34 2.65
N HIS A 116 -10.29 -9.06 2.07
CA HIS A 116 -10.10 -8.55 0.70
C HIS A 116 -10.80 -7.21 0.45
N GLN A 117 -11.06 -6.42 1.50
CA GLN A 117 -11.60 -5.07 1.34
C GLN A 117 -10.46 -4.11 1.06
N SER A 118 -10.55 -3.39 -0.06
CA SER A 118 -9.53 -2.42 -0.47
C SER A 118 -9.33 -1.34 0.58
N TYR A 119 -8.09 -0.92 0.79
CA TYR A 119 -7.76 0.31 1.53
C TYR A 119 -7.95 1.58 0.67
N GLY A 120 -8.43 1.42 -0.56
CA GLY A 120 -8.75 2.48 -1.51
C GLY A 120 -7.52 3.17 -2.09
N GLU A 121 -7.76 4.32 -2.73
CA GLU A 121 -6.80 5.07 -3.53
C GLU A 121 -5.47 5.36 -2.78
N LYS A 122 -5.51 5.57 -1.45
CA LYS A 122 -4.32 5.85 -0.64
C LYS A 122 -3.30 4.71 -0.61
N LEU A 123 -3.77 3.47 -0.78
CA LEU A 123 -2.95 2.27 -0.84
C LEU A 123 -3.18 1.55 -2.17
N SER A 124 -3.27 2.36 -3.23
CA SER A 124 -3.32 1.92 -4.63
C SER A 124 -2.20 2.57 -5.43
N LYS A 125 -1.71 1.87 -6.45
CA LYS A 125 -0.75 2.40 -7.41
C LYS A 125 -1.10 1.88 -8.79
N THR A 126 -1.24 2.78 -9.76
CA THR A 126 -1.46 2.41 -11.15
C THR A 126 -0.22 2.70 -11.99
N ILE A 127 0.11 1.76 -12.88
CA ILE A 127 1.11 1.93 -13.94
C ILE A 127 0.52 1.51 -15.28
N GLU A 128 1.02 2.11 -16.35
CA GLU A 128 0.80 1.67 -17.72
C GLU A 128 2.06 0.94 -18.21
N ILE A 129 1.87 -0.15 -18.94
CA ILE A 129 2.96 -0.87 -19.58
C ILE A 129 2.61 -1.19 -21.03
N THR A 130 3.62 -1.53 -21.82
CA THR A 130 3.43 -2.09 -23.16
C THR A 130 4.04 -3.48 -23.21
N VAL A 131 3.25 -4.48 -23.60
CA VAL A 131 3.71 -5.85 -23.83
C VAL A 131 4.02 -6.01 -25.32
N LYS A 132 5.19 -6.56 -25.63
CA LYS A 132 5.62 -6.91 -26.99
C LYS A 132 5.36 -8.37 -27.32
#